data_AF-A0A2Z5UTK9-F1
#
_entry.id   AF-A0A2Z5UTK9-F1
#
_cell.length_a   1.000
_cell.length_b   1.000
_cell.length_c   1.000
_cell.angle_alpha   90.00
_cell.angle_beta   90.00
_cell.angle_gamma   90.00
#
_symmetry.space_group_name_H-M   'P 1'
#
loop_
_entity.id
_entity.type
_entity.pdbx_description
1 polymer ?
#
loop_
_entity_poly.entity_id
_entity_poly.type
_entity_poly.pdbx_seq_one_letter_code
_entity_poly.pdbx_strand_id
1 'polypeptide(L)'
;MLPIIKLRGHLHTSSGKYASAVSIISLDQSHQQGIEFEAFCLAINEQHEKGNISKLTIIETGYLKRHYLRLDKNYCITSEADAAAIQLGKNWVKEQLSSLHLLKMPVEILSWQEIIDSDFLSKVKNDSISDNIFIGHIKTLAEKYAEKLEVKYNPNGLASMKEACLKAARAYLVEESSIIAGLKRRGFDFQLYPGNRNAALRYIAKKYFSGTQSIPWIRYDIKYPSLELKEKKLNPSASLFFEKADASTQETKNKIVELLSSLLNEEKFYFLTEQLNKLEQSARIANERDIK
;
A
#
# COMPACT_ATOMS: atom_id res chain seq x y z
N MET A 1 5.87 -5.97 -16.49
CA MET A 1 5.97 -7.30 -15.86
C MET A 1 5.30 -7.21 -14.50
N LEU A 2 4.37 -8.12 -14.18
CA LEU A 2 3.65 -8.05 -12.90
C LEU A 2 4.55 -8.45 -11.72
N PRO A 3 4.40 -7.82 -10.55
CA PRO A 3 5.08 -8.26 -9.34
C PRO A 3 4.59 -9.65 -8.91
N ILE A 4 5.42 -10.37 -8.14
CA ILE A 4 5.12 -11.68 -7.59
C ILE A 4 4.69 -11.50 -6.13
N ILE A 5 3.55 -12.08 -5.77
CA ILE A 5 3.05 -12.09 -4.39
C ILE A 5 3.45 -13.39 -3.71
N LYS A 6 4.16 -13.30 -2.58
CA LYS A 6 4.54 -14.45 -1.76
C LYS A 6 3.83 -14.40 -0.42
N LEU A 7 2.88 -15.31 -0.19
CA LEU A 7 2.23 -15.49 1.09
C LEU A 7 3.21 -16.07 2.13
N ARG A 8 3.22 -15.51 3.34
CA ARG A 8 4.02 -15.98 4.49
C ARG A 8 3.17 -16.81 5.45
N GLY A 9 2.46 -17.77 4.88
CA GLY A 9 1.60 -18.71 5.59
C GLY A 9 0.75 -19.51 4.60
N HIS A 10 -0.02 -20.45 5.14
CA HIS A 10 -0.92 -21.28 4.36
C HIS A 10 -2.36 -20.83 4.57
N LEU A 11 -3.17 -20.89 3.50
CA LEU A 11 -4.58 -20.50 3.52
C LEU A 11 -5.54 -21.69 3.56
N HIS A 12 -5.14 -22.85 4.06
CA HIS A 12 -6.04 -23.99 4.23
C HIS A 12 -6.46 -24.14 5.69
N THR A 13 -7.70 -24.56 5.92
CA THR A 13 -8.14 -24.94 7.27
C THR A 13 -7.63 -26.34 7.61
N SER A 14 -7.39 -26.62 8.89
CA SER A 14 -7.02 -27.97 9.36
C SER A 14 -8.12 -29.01 9.12
N SER A 15 -9.35 -28.55 8.86
CA SER A 15 -10.53 -29.40 8.65
C SER A 15 -10.72 -29.90 7.21
N GLY A 16 -9.86 -29.48 6.27
CA GLY A 16 -10.02 -29.79 4.84
C GLY A 16 -11.14 -29.01 4.15
N LYS A 17 -11.82 -28.09 4.86
CA LYS A 17 -12.75 -27.13 4.28
C LYS A 17 -12.01 -25.94 3.66
N TYR A 18 -12.57 -25.39 2.59
CA TYR A 18 -12.11 -24.13 2.01
C TYR A 18 -12.17 -23.00 3.02
N ALA A 19 -11.12 -22.18 3.08
CA ALA A 19 -11.07 -21.05 3.98
C ALA A 19 -11.81 -19.82 3.44
N SER A 20 -12.32 -18.99 4.35
CA SER A 20 -12.71 -17.61 4.08
C SER A 20 -11.62 -16.65 4.53
N ALA A 21 -11.04 -15.89 3.60
CA ALA A 21 -10.05 -14.87 3.93
C ALA A 21 -10.60 -13.45 3.77
N VAL A 22 -10.02 -12.53 4.54
CA VAL A 22 -10.31 -11.11 4.45
C VAL A 22 -9.06 -10.30 4.17
N SER A 23 -9.10 -9.38 3.22
CA SER A 23 -8.04 -8.40 2.97
C SER A 23 -8.52 -7.01 3.37
N ILE A 24 -7.79 -6.34 4.27
CA ILE A 24 -8.09 -4.94 4.63
C ILE A 24 -7.20 -4.04 3.77
N ILE A 25 -7.84 -3.13 3.04
CA ILE A 25 -7.17 -2.23 2.11
C ILE A 25 -6.98 -0.87 2.77
N SER A 26 -5.72 -0.53 3.08
CA SER A 26 -5.36 0.84 3.44
C SER A 26 -5.33 1.69 2.17
N LEU A 27 -6.23 2.68 2.07
CA LEU A 27 -6.31 3.52 0.87
C LEU A 27 -5.03 4.31 0.56
N ASP A 28 -4.17 4.55 1.55
CA ASP A 28 -2.90 5.26 1.34
C ASP A 28 -1.73 4.31 1.02
N GLN A 29 -1.98 3.01 0.93
CA GLN A 29 -0.93 2.00 0.70
C GLN A 29 -0.81 1.71 -0.80
N SER A 30 0.29 2.15 -1.42
CA SER A 30 0.57 1.91 -2.84
C SER A 30 0.57 0.41 -3.18
N HIS A 31 1.06 -0.41 -2.25
CA HIS A 31 1.08 -1.89 -2.31
C HIS A 31 -0.29 -2.58 -2.40
N GLN A 32 -1.38 -1.81 -2.34
CA GLN A 32 -2.75 -2.30 -2.45
C GLN A 32 -3.50 -1.59 -3.58
N GLN A 33 -2.77 -1.12 -4.60
CA GLN A 33 -3.32 -0.44 -5.76
C GLN A 33 -2.61 -0.90 -7.05
N GLY A 34 -3.26 -0.71 -8.19
CA GLY A 34 -2.69 -0.89 -9.52
C GLY A 34 -2.08 -2.29 -9.72
N ILE A 35 -0.88 -2.33 -10.31
CA ILE A 35 -0.21 -3.59 -10.67
C ILE A 35 0.07 -4.52 -9.47
N GLU A 36 0.24 -3.96 -8.27
CA GLU A 36 0.49 -4.73 -7.05
C GLU A 36 -0.79 -5.39 -6.55
N PHE A 37 -1.92 -4.69 -6.66
CA PHE A 37 -3.24 -5.24 -6.35
C PHE A 37 -3.70 -6.25 -7.40
N GLU A 38 -3.39 -6.01 -8.68
CA GLU A 38 -3.60 -6.98 -9.75
C GLU A 38 -2.86 -8.30 -9.48
N ALA A 39 -1.58 -8.22 -9.14
CA ALA A 39 -0.78 -9.37 -8.76
C ALA A 39 -1.33 -10.09 -7.51
N PHE A 40 -1.85 -9.34 -6.55
CA PHE A 40 -2.56 -9.91 -5.39
C PHE A 40 -3.77 -10.72 -5.83
N CYS A 41 -4.61 -10.18 -6.72
CA CYS A 41 -5.80 -10.89 -7.22
C CYS A 41 -5.41 -12.20 -7.93
N LEU A 42 -4.37 -12.18 -8.78
CA LEU A 42 -3.87 -13.37 -9.45
C LEU A 42 -3.33 -14.41 -8.48
N ALA A 43 -2.56 -13.99 -7.47
CA ALA A 43 -2.05 -14.90 -6.46
C ALA A 43 -3.16 -15.54 -5.62
N ILE A 44 -4.26 -14.81 -5.37
CA ILE A 44 -5.45 -15.38 -4.72
C ILE A 44 -6.14 -16.42 -5.60
N ASN A 45 -6.23 -16.19 -6.91
CA ASN A 45 -6.75 -17.21 -7.84
C ASN A 45 -5.95 -18.51 -7.78
N GLU A 46 -4.62 -18.43 -7.69
CA GLU A 46 -3.79 -19.64 -7.54
C GLU A 46 -4.11 -20.40 -6.24
N GLN A 47 -4.43 -19.69 -5.15
CA GLN A 47 -4.84 -20.32 -3.90
C GLN A 47 -6.23 -20.94 -4.00
N HIS A 48 -7.12 -20.31 -4.76
CA HIS A 48 -8.46 -20.81 -5.03
C HIS A 48 -8.44 -22.10 -5.85
N GLU A 49 -7.65 -22.12 -6.93
CA GLU A 49 -7.46 -23.30 -7.79
C GLU A 49 -6.87 -24.49 -7.03
N LYS A 50 -5.99 -24.22 -6.04
CA LYS A 50 -5.44 -25.24 -5.13
C LYS A 50 -6.43 -25.69 -4.03
N GLY A 51 -7.62 -25.09 -3.99
CA GLY A 51 -8.66 -25.37 -3.00
C GLY A 51 -8.37 -24.85 -1.59
N ASN A 52 -7.44 -23.90 -1.43
CA ASN A 52 -7.14 -23.33 -0.12
C ASN A 52 -8.22 -22.35 0.34
N ILE A 53 -8.69 -21.48 -0.56
CA ILE A 53 -9.67 -20.42 -0.28
C ILE A 53 -10.91 -20.58 -1.16
N SER A 54 -12.11 -20.37 -0.62
CA SER A 54 -13.38 -20.34 -1.39
C SER A 54 -14.03 -18.97 -1.44
N LYS A 55 -13.75 -18.12 -0.45
CA LYS A 55 -14.33 -16.78 -0.33
C LYS A 55 -13.28 -15.77 0.06
N LEU A 56 -13.24 -14.66 -0.67
CA LEU A 56 -12.48 -13.47 -0.28
C LEU A 56 -13.46 -12.34 0.04
N THR A 57 -13.25 -11.69 1.18
CA THR A 57 -13.86 -10.40 1.48
C THR A 57 -12.79 -9.33 1.44
N ILE A 58 -13.05 -8.22 0.77
CA ILE A 58 -12.19 -7.05 0.73
C ILE A 58 -12.87 -5.96 1.56
N ILE A 59 -12.16 -5.41 2.54
CA ILE A 59 -12.64 -4.28 3.33
C ILE A 59 -11.85 -3.05 2.90
N GLU A 60 -12.53 -2.07 2.32
CA GLU A 60 -11.94 -0.77 2.02
C GLU A 60 -11.95 0.13 3.27
N THR A 61 -10.90 0.91 3.51
CA THR A 61 -10.73 1.74 4.73
C THR A 61 -11.10 3.21 4.54
N GLY A 62 -11.86 3.55 3.51
CA GLY A 62 -12.31 4.90 3.18
C GLY A 62 -12.99 5.56 4.35
N TYR A 63 -14.02 4.93 4.94
CA TYR A 63 -14.71 5.51 6.10
C TYR A 63 -13.76 5.78 7.29
N LEU A 64 -12.71 4.98 7.49
CA LEU A 64 -11.71 5.22 8.54
C LEU A 64 -10.94 6.54 8.33
N LYS A 65 -10.76 6.99 7.08
CA LYS A 65 -10.08 8.25 6.75
C LYS A 65 -10.85 9.51 7.15
N ARG A 66 -12.12 9.40 7.56
CA ARG A 66 -12.89 10.55 8.08
C ARG A 66 -12.21 11.27 9.24
N HIS A 67 -11.45 10.54 10.07
CA HIS A 67 -10.68 11.15 11.16
C HIS A 67 -9.66 12.16 10.65
N TYR A 68 -9.06 11.92 9.48
CA TYR A 68 -8.07 12.80 8.86
C TYR A 68 -8.72 13.86 7.99
N LEU A 69 -9.79 13.54 7.28
CA LEU A 69 -10.51 14.51 6.44
C LEU A 69 -11.06 15.69 7.24
N ARG A 70 -11.43 15.47 8.51
CA ARG A 70 -11.86 16.55 9.42
C ARG A 70 -10.77 17.58 9.75
N LEU A 71 -9.51 17.33 9.39
CA LEU A 71 -8.44 18.33 9.46
C LEU A 71 -8.47 19.30 8.27
N ASP A 72 -9.12 18.92 7.17
CA ASP A 72 -9.29 19.74 5.99
C ASP A 72 -10.38 20.79 6.23
N LYS A 73 -10.08 22.04 5.86
CA LYS A 73 -11.01 23.17 5.97
C LYS A 73 -12.27 22.98 5.11
N ASN A 74 -12.18 22.15 4.06
CA ASN A 74 -13.31 21.83 3.19
C ASN A 74 -14.28 20.81 3.80
N TYR A 75 -13.92 20.16 4.91
CA TYR A 75 -14.73 19.13 5.57
C TYR A 75 -14.90 19.43 7.06
N CYS A 76 -15.17 20.70 7.39
CA CYS A 76 -15.37 21.15 8.76
C CYS A 76 -16.61 20.52 9.41
N ILE A 77 -17.63 20.15 8.62
CA ILE A 77 -18.84 19.50 9.10
C ILE A 77 -18.64 17.99 9.14
N THR A 78 -18.97 17.36 10.27
CA THR A 78 -18.74 15.91 10.47
C THR A 78 -19.39 15.04 9.39
N SER A 79 -20.63 15.36 8.99
CA SER A 79 -21.34 14.61 7.94
C SER A 79 -20.68 14.72 6.56
N GLU A 80 -20.05 15.86 6.24
CA GLU A 80 -19.35 16.04 4.97
C GLU A 80 -18.07 15.23 4.93
N ALA A 81 -17.29 15.23 6.02
CA ALA A 81 -16.10 14.39 6.15
C ALA A 81 -16.46 12.89 6.05
N ASP A 82 -17.55 12.48 6.66
CA ASP A 82 -18.06 11.11 6.60
C ASP A 82 -18.47 10.72 5.17
N ALA A 83 -19.22 11.58 4.48
CA ALA A 83 -19.62 11.35 3.08
C ALA A 83 -18.40 11.30 2.13
N ALA A 84 -17.45 12.22 2.30
CA ALA A 84 -16.21 12.23 1.53
C ALA A 84 -15.38 10.96 1.77
N ALA A 85 -15.29 10.50 3.02
CA ALA A 85 -14.60 9.27 3.40
C ALA A 85 -15.22 8.03 2.74
N ILE A 86 -16.54 7.92 2.72
CA ILE A 86 -17.26 6.86 2.00
C ILE A 86 -16.94 6.92 0.49
N GLN A 87 -16.90 8.13 -0.06
CA GLN A 87 -16.61 8.32 -1.48
C GLN A 87 -15.17 7.90 -1.84
N LEU A 88 -14.18 8.12 -0.96
CA LEU A 88 -12.82 7.62 -1.16
C LEU A 88 -12.79 6.10 -1.32
N GLY A 89 -13.55 5.38 -0.50
CA GLY A 89 -13.71 3.93 -0.60
C GLY A 89 -14.28 3.49 -1.94
N LYS A 90 -15.39 4.11 -2.34
CA LYS A 90 -16.04 3.85 -3.63
C LYS A 90 -15.12 4.16 -4.82
N ASN A 91 -14.34 5.23 -4.74
CA ASN A 91 -13.39 5.60 -5.78
C ASN A 91 -12.30 4.54 -5.91
N TRP A 92 -11.72 4.08 -4.80
CA TRP A 92 -10.73 3.00 -4.83
C TRP A 92 -11.31 1.74 -5.49
N VAL A 93 -12.53 1.32 -5.13
CA VAL A 93 -13.18 0.15 -5.76
C VAL A 93 -13.34 0.35 -7.28
N LYS A 94 -13.75 1.55 -7.71
CA LYS A 94 -13.89 1.88 -9.13
C LYS A 94 -12.55 1.84 -9.86
N GLU A 95 -11.49 2.36 -9.25
CA GLU A 95 -10.13 2.38 -9.82
C GLU A 95 -9.54 0.96 -9.93
N GLN A 96 -9.86 0.08 -8.98
CA GLN A 96 -9.37 -1.30 -8.97
C GLN A 96 -10.31 -2.30 -9.66
N LEU A 97 -11.37 -1.84 -10.32
CA LEU A 97 -12.42 -2.68 -10.88
C LEU A 97 -11.89 -3.70 -11.90
N SER A 98 -10.92 -3.29 -12.72
CA SER A 98 -10.27 -4.19 -13.69
C SER A 98 -9.57 -5.36 -13.01
N SER A 99 -8.80 -5.11 -11.93
CA SER A 99 -8.14 -6.15 -11.14
C SER A 99 -9.14 -7.03 -10.40
N LEU A 100 -10.22 -6.44 -9.86
CA LEU A 100 -11.29 -7.18 -9.17
C LEU A 100 -11.98 -8.18 -10.11
N HIS A 101 -12.20 -7.80 -11.38
CA HIS A 101 -12.78 -8.70 -12.38
C HIS A 101 -11.89 -9.89 -12.75
N LEU A 102 -10.60 -9.89 -12.38
CA LEU A 102 -9.73 -11.05 -12.57
C LEU A 102 -9.97 -12.16 -11.55
N LEU A 103 -10.63 -11.87 -10.42
CA LEU A 103 -10.87 -12.85 -9.36
C LEU A 103 -11.87 -13.91 -9.83
N LYS A 104 -11.46 -15.18 -9.77
CA LYS A 104 -12.20 -16.34 -10.28
C LYS A 104 -13.21 -16.91 -9.27
N MET A 105 -13.37 -16.26 -8.13
CA MET A 105 -14.19 -16.73 -7.01
C MET A 105 -15.10 -15.61 -6.50
N PRO A 106 -16.14 -15.92 -5.71
CA PRO A 106 -16.99 -14.90 -5.11
C PRO A 106 -16.19 -13.94 -4.23
N VAL A 107 -16.35 -12.64 -4.50
CA VAL A 107 -15.72 -11.56 -3.75
C VAL A 107 -16.80 -10.67 -3.18
N GLU A 108 -16.75 -10.46 -1.86
CA GLU A 108 -17.57 -9.48 -1.16
C GLU A 108 -16.71 -8.24 -0.90
N ILE A 109 -17.18 -7.06 -1.26
CA ILE A 109 -16.51 -5.80 -0.94
C ILE A 109 -17.35 -5.08 0.11
N LEU A 110 -16.75 -4.80 1.25
CA LEU A 110 -17.39 -4.13 2.37
C LEU A 110 -16.72 -2.79 2.64
N SER A 111 -17.52 -1.80 3.00
CA SER A 111 -17.02 -0.59 3.60
C SER A 111 -16.59 -0.84 5.04
N TRP A 112 -15.56 -0.11 5.48
CA TRP A 112 -15.17 -0.07 6.88
C TRP A 112 -16.35 0.26 7.82
N GLN A 113 -17.29 1.11 7.36
CA GLN A 113 -18.50 1.45 8.12
C GLN A 113 -19.36 0.23 8.47
N GLU A 114 -19.42 -0.77 7.59
CA GLU A 114 -20.31 -1.93 7.71
C GLU A 114 -19.81 -2.99 8.71
N ILE A 115 -18.58 -2.82 9.20
CA ILE A 115 -17.92 -3.83 10.04
C ILE A 115 -17.52 -3.31 11.42
N ILE A 116 -17.56 -1.99 11.65
CA ILE A 116 -17.24 -1.41 12.95
C ILE A 116 -18.21 -1.97 14.00
N ASP A 117 -17.64 -2.36 15.13
CA ASP A 117 -18.37 -2.75 16.32
C ASP A 117 -18.42 -1.57 17.29
N SER A 118 -19.54 -0.85 17.35
CA SER A 118 -19.67 0.34 18.20
C SER A 118 -19.45 0.05 19.69
N ASP A 119 -19.90 -1.11 20.16
CA ASP A 119 -19.76 -1.50 21.57
C ASP A 119 -18.29 -1.81 21.88
N PHE A 120 -17.64 -2.58 21.00
CA PHE A 120 -16.23 -2.91 21.17
C PHE A 120 -15.32 -1.69 20.96
N LEU A 121 -15.65 -0.80 20.04
CA LEU A 121 -14.95 0.48 19.85
C LEU A 121 -14.99 1.31 21.14
N SER A 122 -16.13 1.35 21.83
CA SER A 122 -16.25 2.05 23.12
C SER A 122 -15.34 1.44 24.18
N LYS A 123 -15.20 0.10 24.19
CA LYS A 123 -14.24 -0.60 25.06
C LYS A 123 -12.78 -0.25 24.73
N VAL A 124 -12.40 -0.25 23.46
CA VAL A 124 -11.04 0.10 23.02
C VAL A 124 -10.73 1.58 23.30
N LYS A 125 -11.72 2.47 23.20
CA LYS A 125 -11.58 3.87 23.64
C LYS A 125 -11.27 3.96 25.13
N ASN A 126 -11.94 3.19 25.98
CA ASN A 126 -11.63 3.17 27.42
C ASN A 126 -10.23 2.62 27.71
N ASP A 127 -9.79 1.59 26.97
CA ASP A 127 -8.42 1.08 27.05
C ASP A 127 -7.39 2.15 26.67
N SER A 128 -7.70 3.00 25.68
CA SER A 128 -6.80 4.10 25.26
C SER A 128 -6.60 5.19 26.31
N ILE A 129 -7.31 5.10 27.44
CA ILE A 129 -7.23 6.02 28.58
C ILE A 129 -6.71 5.30 29.84
N SER A 130 -7.03 4.02 30.01
CA SER A 130 -6.79 3.28 31.26
C SER A 130 -5.71 2.19 31.19
N ASP A 131 -5.34 1.72 29.99
CA ASP A 131 -4.36 0.66 29.80
C ASP A 131 -3.00 1.23 29.39
N ASN A 132 -2.07 1.31 30.34
CA ASN A 132 -0.75 1.91 30.14
C ASN A 132 0.04 1.29 28.97
N ILE A 133 -0.12 0.00 28.70
CA ILE A 133 0.60 -0.66 27.60
C ILE A 133 -0.01 -0.22 26.26
N PHE A 134 -1.33 -0.24 26.16
CA PHE A 134 -2.03 0.21 24.96
C PHE A 134 -1.81 1.70 24.69
N ILE A 135 -1.86 2.54 25.73
CA ILE A 135 -1.54 3.97 25.67
C ILE A 135 -0.13 4.18 25.08
N GLY A 136 0.85 3.42 25.56
CA GLY A 136 2.23 3.47 25.03
C GLY A 136 2.28 3.16 23.52
N HIS A 137 1.60 2.09 23.08
CA HIS A 137 1.53 1.74 21.66
C HIS A 137 0.82 2.82 20.82
N ILE A 138 -0.30 3.36 21.29
CA ILE A 138 -1.05 4.42 20.60
C ILE A 138 -0.21 5.69 20.51
N LYS A 139 0.46 6.11 21.59
CA LYS A 139 1.30 7.32 21.61
C LYS A 139 2.38 7.26 20.52
N THR A 140 3.21 6.21 20.54
CA THR A 140 4.33 6.08 19.58
C THR A 140 3.86 6.01 18.13
N LEU A 141 2.73 5.35 17.85
CA LEU A 141 2.20 5.27 16.49
C LEU A 141 1.54 6.59 16.07
N ALA A 142 0.80 7.23 16.97
CA ALA A 142 0.08 8.47 16.67
C ALA A 142 1.04 9.63 16.38
N GLU A 143 2.17 9.72 17.07
CA GLU A 143 3.22 10.71 16.78
C GLU A 143 3.72 10.60 15.34
N LYS A 144 4.06 9.37 14.90
CA LYS A 144 4.52 9.11 13.51
C LYS A 144 3.45 9.42 12.46
N TYR A 145 2.18 9.16 12.79
CA TYR A 145 1.07 9.43 11.86
C TYR A 145 0.78 10.94 11.81
N ALA A 146 0.85 11.62 12.96
CA ALA A 146 0.69 13.06 13.06
C ALA A 146 1.76 13.81 12.24
N GLU A 147 3.03 13.39 12.28
CA GLU A 147 4.10 13.97 11.46
C GLU A 147 3.74 13.98 9.96
N LYS A 148 3.19 12.87 9.45
CA LYS A 148 2.74 12.79 8.04
C LYS A 148 1.53 13.67 7.76
N LEU A 149 0.61 13.78 8.71
CA LEU A 149 -0.57 14.64 8.60
C LEU A 149 -0.18 16.12 8.65
N GLU A 150 0.80 16.49 9.47
CA GLU A 150 1.30 17.87 9.58
C GLU A 150 1.89 18.38 8.27
N VAL A 151 2.63 17.54 7.55
CA VAL A 151 3.15 17.89 6.20
C VAL A 151 2.01 18.30 5.26
N LYS A 152 0.87 17.62 5.34
CA LYS A 152 -0.28 17.85 4.45
C LYS A 152 -1.19 18.99 4.92
N TYR A 153 -1.53 19.02 6.21
CA TYR A 153 -2.59 19.87 6.76
C TYR A 153 -2.06 21.06 7.58
N ASN A 154 -0.77 21.09 7.92
CA ASN A 154 -0.15 22.13 8.73
C ASN A 154 1.13 22.75 8.10
N PRO A 155 1.10 23.20 6.84
CA PRO A 155 2.29 23.74 6.18
C PRO A 155 2.89 24.97 6.88
N ASN A 156 2.07 25.69 7.67
CA ASN A 156 2.49 26.89 8.38
C ASN A 156 2.97 26.61 9.84
N GLY A 157 3.02 25.34 10.27
CA GLY A 157 3.54 24.97 11.58
C GLY A 157 2.73 25.48 12.78
N LEU A 158 1.40 25.62 12.64
CA LEU A 158 0.53 26.08 13.72
C LEU A 158 0.44 25.04 14.84
N ALA A 159 0.71 25.45 16.08
CA ALA A 159 0.67 24.55 17.25
C ALA A 159 -0.71 23.91 17.47
N SER A 160 -1.79 24.65 17.25
CA SER A 160 -3.16 24.13 17.35
C SER A 160 -3.44 23.02 16.34
N MET A 161 -2.91 23.14 15.12
CA MET A 161 -3.09 22.13 14.08
C MET A 161 -2.23 20.89 14.34
N LYS A 162 -1.04 21.05 14.92
CA LYS A 162 -0.23 19.92 15.40
C LYS A 162 -0.98 19.06 16.40
N GLU A 163 -1.60 19.67 17.40
CA GLU A 163 -2.44 18.95 18.38
C GLU A 163 -3.65 18.29 17.71
N ALA A 164 -4.27 18.95 16.72
CA ALA A 164 -5.37 18.38 15.95
C ALA A 164 -4.94 17.14 15.14
N CYS A 165 -3.78 17.18 14.46
CA CYS A 165 -3.19 16.04 13.76
C CYS A 165 -2.95 14.85 14.71
N LEU A 166 -2.40 15.11 15.90
CA LEU A 166 -2.16 14.07 16.89
C LEU A 166 -3.46 13.47 17.41
N LYS A 167 -4.47 14.29 17.69
CA LYS A 167 -5.81 13.84 18.11
C LYS A 167 -6.47 12.98 17.03
N ALA A 168 -6.37 13.38 15.76
CA ALA A 168 -6.91 12.63 14.63
C ALA A 168 -6.19 11.28 14.45
N ALA A 169 -4.86 11.26 14.53
CA ALA A 169 -4.06 10.03 14.49
C ALA A 169 -4.42 9.05 15.61
N ARG A 170 -4.61 9.54 16.85
CA ARG A 170 -5.07 8.70 17.97
C ARG A 170 -6.45 8.12 17.71
N ALA A 171 -7.41 8.94 17.28
CA ALA A 171 -8.78 8.48 17.00
C ALA A 171 -8.81 7.41 15.90
N TYR A 172 -8.03 7.61 14.83
CA TYR A 172 -7.83 6.64 13.76
C TYR A 172 -7.30 5.30 14.31
N LEU A 173 -6.21 5.33 15.09
CA LEU A 173 -5.57 4.11 15.60
C LEU A 173 -6.44 3.34 16.60
N VAL A 174 -7.21 4.04 17.43
CA VAL A 174 -8.17 3.44 18.36
C VAL A 174 -9.27 2.72 17.58
N GLU A 175 -9.82 3.35 16.55
CA GLU A 175 -10.83 2.71 15.71
C GLU A 175 -10.27 1.55 14.88
N GLU A 176 -9.09 1.73 14.28
CA GLU A 176 -8.39 0.66 13.55
C GLU A 176 -8.15 -0.55 14.45
N SER A 177 -7.77 -0.34 15.71
CA SER A 177 -7.55 -1.41 16.68
C SER A 177 -8.84 -2.15 17.06
N SER A 178 -10.00 -1.48 16.96
CA SER A 178 -11.31 -2.08 17.29
C SER A 178 -11.83 -3.05 16.23
N ILE A 179 -11.27 -3.01 15.01
CA ILE A 179 -11.81 -3.74 13.86
C ILE A 179 -11.84 -5.25 14.07
N ILE A 180 -10.93 -5.76 14.89
CA ILE A 180 -10.76 -7.20 15.13
C ILE A 180 -12.04 -7.88 15.63
N ALA A 181 -12.88 -7.17 16.39
CA ALA A 181 -14.18 -7.69 16.83
C ALA A 181 -15.17 -7.85 15.66
N GLY A 182 -15.22 -6.85 14.77
CA GLY A 182 -15.99 -6.91 13.53
C GLY A 182 -15.56 -8.09 12.64
N LEU A 183 -14.26 -8.25 12.44
CA LEU A 183 -13.71 -9.38 11.68
C LEU A 183 -14.09 -10.73 12.32
N LYS A 184 -14.06 -10.82 13.66
CA LYS A 184 -14.40 -12.05 14.35
C LYS A 184 -15.87 -12.42 14.28
N ARG A 185 -16.77 -11.45 14.39
CA ARG A 185 -18.22 -11.68 14.21
C ARG A 185 -18.57 -12.16 12.81
N ARG A 186 -17.81 -11.74 11.79
CA ARG A 186 -17.95 -12.20 10.41
C ARG A 186 -17.37 -13.60 10.15
N GLY A 187 -16.64 -14.18 11.12
CA GLY A 187 -16.19 -15.57 11.05
C GLY A 187 -15.06 -15.83 10.06
N PHE A 188 -14.20 -14.84 9.77
CA PHE A 188 -13.08 -15.05 8.85
C PHE A 188 -12.01 -16.00 9.44
N ASP A 189 -11.48 -16.88 8.58
CA ASP A 189 -10.41 -17.82 8.92
C ASP A 189 -9.03 -17.16 8.86
N PHE A 190 -8.82 -16.25 7.90
CA PHE A 190 -7.53 -15.60 7.68
C PHE A 190 -7.66 -14.12 7.40
N GLN A 191 -6.72 -13.33 7.90
CA GLN A 191 -6.56 -11.92 7.55
C GLN A 191 -5.29 -11.73 6.73
N LEU A 192 -5.44 -11.14 5.54
CA LEU A 192 -4.38 -10.87 4.57
C LEU A 192 -3.98 -9.40 4.61
N TYR A 193 -2.68 -9.09 4.56
CA TYR A 193 -2.19 -7.71 4.45
C TYR A 193 -0.73 -7.66 3.95
N PRO A 194 -0.33 -6.61 3.20
CA PRO A 194 1.07 -6.41 2.84
C PRO A 194 1.82 -5.81 4.02
N GLY A 195 2.65 -6.64 4.66
CA GLY A 195 3.47 -6.25 5.80
C GLY A 195 2.95 -6.72 7.17
N ASN A 196 3.45 -6.08 8.22
CA ASN A 196 3.21 -6.50 9.60
C ASN A 196 2.04 -5.72 10.21
N ARG A 197 1.24 -6.37 11.08
CA ARG A 197 0.26 -5.67 11.94
C ARG A 197 0.94 -4.56 12.73
N ASN A 198 0.28 -3.41 12.89
CA ASN A 198 0.77 -2.39 13.82
C ASN A 198 0.66 -2.85 15.29
N ALA A 199 1.47 -2.25 16.17
CA ALA A 199 1.59 -2.70 17.56
C ALA A 199 0.28 -2.59 18.36
N ALA A 200 -0.49 -1.52 18.16
CA ALA A 200 -1.75 -1.28 18.84
C ALA A 200 -2.81 -2.35 18.50
N LEU A 201 -3.00 -2.62 17.20
CA LEU A 201 -3.89 -3.67 16.72
C LEU A 201 -3.47 -5.06 17.22
N ARG A 202 -2.17 -5.39 17.20
CA ARG A 202 -1.66 -6.66 17.76
C ARG A 202 -2.00 -6.79 19.25
N TYR A 203 -1.83 -5.70 19.99
CA TYR A 203 -2.09 -5.69 21.43
C TYR A 203 -3.56 -5.98 21.73
N ILE A 204 -4.49 -5.25 21.09
CA ILE A 204 -5.94 -5.44 21.28
C ILE A 204 -6.38 -6.84 20.83
N ALA A 205 -5.87 -7.33 19.69
CA ALA A 205 -6.13 -8.69 19.25
C ALA A 205 -5.65 -9.73 20.29
N LYS A 206 -4.46 -9.56 20.87
CA LYS A 206 -3.96 -10.48 21.91
C LYS A 206 -4.76 -10.37 23.21
N LYS A 207 -5.13 -9.16 23.62
CA LYS A 207 -5.85 -8.89 24.88
C LYS A 207 -7.25 -9.53 24.89
N TYR A 208 -7.97 -9.45 23.78
CA TYR A 208 -9.37 -9.87 23.71
C TYR A 208 -9.62 -11.16 22.91
N PHE A 209 -8.71 -11.53 22.01
CA PHE A 209 -8.94 -12.56 20.99
C PHE A 209 -7.72 -13.47 20.85
N SER A 210 -7.26 -14.05 21.96
CA SER A 210 -6.10 -14.96 21.98
C SER A 210 -6.48 -16.43 21.73
N GLY A 211 -5.48 -17.26 21.42
CA GLY A 211 -5.67 -18.70 21.19
C GLY A 211 -6.54 -19.00 19.96
N THR A 212 -7.53 -19.87 20.13
CA THR A 212 -8.48 -20.27 19.05
C THR A 212 -9.37 -19.12 18.59
N GLN A 213 -9.49 -18.07 19.39
CA GLN A 213 -10.21 -16.85 19.04
C GLN A 213 -9.31 -15.84 18.30
N SER A 214 -8.10 -16.18 17.88
CA SER A 214 -7.32 -15.29 17.01
C SER A 214 -7.72 -15.50 15.55
N ILE A 215 -7.75 -14.44 14.73
CA ILE A 215 -7.72 -14.59 13.26
C ILE A 215 -6.24 -14.59 12.87
N PRO A 216 -5.69 -15.67 12.31
CA PRO A 216 -4.33 -15.69 11.79
C PRO A 216 -4.04 -14.53 10.82
N TRP A 217 -2.88 -13.87 11.00
CA TRP A 217 -2.36 -12.89 10.04
C TRP A 217 -1.50 -13.59 9.02
N ILE A 218 -1.86 -13.47 7.76
CA ILE A 218 -1.05 -13.95 6.65
C ILE A 218 -0.52 -12.73 5.93
N ARG A 219 0.72 -12.39 6.28
CA ARG A 219 1.47 -11.37 5.56
C ARG A 219 1.74 -11.86 4.15
N TYR A 220 1.64 -10.98 3.17
CA TYR A 220 2.19 -11.22 1.85
C TYR A 220 3.31 -10.24 1.54
N ASP A 221 4.33 -10.74 0.85
CA ASP A 221 5.45 -9.96 0.34
C ASP A 221 5.26 -9.73 -1.15
N ILE A 222 5.58 -8.50 -1.60
CA ILE A 222 5.59 -8.14 -3.00
C ILE A 222 7.04 -8.20 -3.47
N LYS A 223 7.31 -8.98 -4.51
CA LYS A 223 8.62 -9.08 -5.14
C LYS A 223 8.51 -8.65 -6.58
N TYR A 224 9.22 -7.58 -6.92
CA TYR A 224 9.42 -7.25 -8.31
C TYR A 224 10.38 -8.28 -8.88
N PRO A 225 10.03 -8.94 -9.99
CA PRO A 225 11.03 -9.62 -10.80
C PRO A 225 12.13 -8.60 -11.01
N SER A 226 13.35 -8.93 -10.59
CA SER A 226 14.48 -8.11 -10.95
C SER A 226 14.40 -7.96 -12.47
N LEU A 227 14.49 -6.73 -12.97
CA LEU A 227 15.26 -6.53 -14.19
C LEU A 227 16.69 -6.94 -13.81
N GLU A 228 16.92 -8.24 -13.63
CA GLU A 228 18.12 -8.82 -14.13
C GLU A 228 18.06 -8.48 -15.61
N LEU A 229 18.62 -7.31 -15.95
CA LEU A 229 19.79 -7.35 -16.80
C LEU A 229 20.61 -8.52 -16.27
N LYS A 230 20.27 -9.73 -16.72
CA LYS A 230 21.30 -10.64 -17.14
C LYS A 230 22.08 -9.75 -18.08
N GLU A 231 23.11 -9.13 -17.55
CA GLU A 231 24.41 -9.28 -18.14
C GLU A 231 24.58 -10.81 -18.37
N LYS A 232 23.90 -11.34 -19.40
CA LYS A 232 24.66 -12.01 -20.43
C LYS A 232 25.75 -11.00 -20.65
N LYS A 233 26.93 -11.24 -20.07
CA LYS A 233 28.17 -10.76 -20.62
C LYS A 233 27.98 -11.01 -22.10
N LEU A 234 27.58 -9.99 -22.83
CA LEU A 234 27.66 -10.00 -24.27
C LEU A 234 29.15 -10.21 -24.40
N ASN A 235 29.55 -11.44 -24.75
CA ASN A 235 30.91 -11.66 -25.23
C ASN A 235 31.12 -10.51 -26.21
N PRO A 236 32.14 -9.67 -26.01
CA PRO A 236 32.35 -8.54 -26.89
C PRO A 236 32.35 -9.12 -28.29
N SER A 237 31.28 -8.82 -29.02
CA SER A 237 31.21 -9.12 -30.42
C SER A 237 32.37 -8.32 -30.99
N ALA A 238 33.30 -9.00 -31.65
CA ALA A 238 34.32 -8.36 -32.49
C ALA A 238 33.64 -7.70 -33.70
N SER A 239 32.61 -6.90 -33.45
CA SER A 239 31.95 -6.09 -34.43
C SER A 239 32.80 -4.84 -34.58
N LEU A 240 33.42 -4.73 -35.75
CA LEU A 240 34.19 -3.58 -36.24
C LEU A 240 33.32 -2.31 -36.39
N PHE A 241 32.06 -2.33 -35.95
CA PHE A 241 31.09 -1.26 -36.19
C PHE A 241 31.36 0.01 -35.36
N PHE A 242 32.12 -0.08 -34.26
CA PHE A 242 32.42 1.06 -33.39
C PHE A 242 33.91 1.42 -33.30
N GLU A 243 34.79 0.85 -34.14
CA GLU A 243 36.22 1.20 -34.12
C GLU A 243 36.55 2.63 -34.60
N LYS A 244 35.55 3.43 -34.92
CA LYS A 244 35.70 4.86 -35.19
C LYS A 244 34.73 5.68 -34.33
N ALA A 245 34.91 5.63 -33.02
CA ALA A 245 34.34 6.65 -32.13
C ALA A 245 35.48 7.55 -31.64
N ASP A 246 35.51 8.78 -32.15
CA ASP A 246 36.50 9.79 -31.80
C ASP A 246 36.48 10.09 -30.28
N ALA A 247 37.61 10.62 -29.79
CA ALA A 247 37.88 10.92 -28.38
C ALA A 247 36.79 11.78 -27.69
N SER A 248 35.99 12.54 -28.45
CA SER A 248 34.89 13.37 -27.92
C SER A 248 33.77 12.54 -27.27
N THR A 249 33.56 11.30 -27.71
CA THR A 249 32.48 10.43 -27.23
C THR A 249 32.78 9.86 -25.84
N GLN A 250 34.05 9.60 -25.54
CA GLN A 250 34.46 9.05 -24.25
C GLN A 250 34.51 10.11 -23.16
N GLU A 251 34.96 11.33 -23.50
CA GLU A 251 34.95 12.47 -22.59
C GLU A 251 33.52 12.87 -22.20
N THR A 252 32.58 12.81 -23.16
CA THR A 252 31.16 13.06 -22.91
C THR A 252 30.55 12.01 -21.99
N LYS A 253 30.89 10.73 -22.17
CA LYS A 253 30.46 9.66 -21.26
C LYS A 253 30.96 9.87 -19.84
N ASN A 254 32.23 10.24 -19.68
CA ASN A 254 32.82 10.46 -18.36
C ASN A 254 32.17 11.66 -17.64
N LYS A 255 31.91 12.76 -18.36
CA LYS A 255 31.20 13.93 -17.82
C LYS A 255 29.76 13.61 -17.37
N ILE A 256 29.05 12.75 -18.11
CA ILE A 256 27.70 12.31 -17.73
C ILE A 256 27.74 11.46 -16.45
N VAL A 257 28.72 10.56 -16.33
CA VAL A 257 28.87 9.72 -15.13
C VAL A 257 29.20 10.55 -13.88
N GLU A 258 30.01 11.60 -14.04
CA GLU A 258 30.39 12.52 -12.95
C GLU A 258 29.23 13.46 -12.53
N LEU A 259 28.38 13.89 -13.46
CA LEU A 259 27.15 14.61 -13.12
C LEU A 259 26.14 13.70 -12.41
N LEU A 260 26.00 12.44 -12.83
CA LEU A 260 25.06 11.50 -12.23
C LEU A 260 25.46 11.05 -10.82
N SER A 261 26.74 11.10 -10.48
CA SER A 261 27.21 10.75 -9.12
C SER A 261 27.02 11.88 -8.12
N SER A 262 26.92 13.14 -8.57
CA SER A 262 26.78 14.33 -7.70
C SER A 262 25.33 14.80 -7.43
N LEU A 263 24.32 14.28 -8.14
CA LEU A 263 22.91 14.64 -7.96
C LEU A 263 22.20 13.83 -6.86
N LEU A 264 21.14 14.37 -6.24
CA LEU A 264 20.24 13.60 -5.36
C LEU A 264 19.33 12.67 -6.19
N ASN A 265 18.82 11.58 -5.60
CA ASN A 265 18.13 10.51 -6.35
C ASN A 265 16.91 10.98 -7.17
N GLU A 266 16.16 11.98 -6.69
CA GLU A 266 15.03 12.56 -7.42
C GLU A 266 15.48 13.40 -8.62
N GLU A 267 16.60 14.12 -8.49
CA GLU A 267 17.19 14.93 -9.55
C GLU A 267 17.83 14.06 -10.64
N LYS A 268 18.40 12.91 -10.27
CA LYS A 268 18.92 11.92 -11.23
C LYS A 268 17.83 11.42 -12.17
N PHE A 269 16.63 11.15 -11.65
CA PHE A 269 15.53 10.66 -12.47
C PHE A 269 15.08 11.71 -13.49
N TYR A 270 14.96 12.97 -13.07
CA TYR A 270 14.58 14.07 -13.95
C TYR A 270 15.63 14.31 -15.05
N PHE A 271 16.92 14.33 -14.68
CA PHE A 271 18.02 14.48 -15.62
C PHE A 271 18.07 13.34 -16.64
N LEU A 272 17.93 12.09 -16.21
CA LEU A 272 17.92 10.92 -17.13
C LEU A 272 16.74 10.96 -18.11
N THR A 273 15.56 11.37 -17.65
CA THR A 273 14.37 11.52 -18.49
C THR A 273 14.58 12.60 -19.56
N GLU A 274 15.20 13.73 -19.19
CA GLU A 274 15.51 14.81 -20.13
C GLU A 274 16.52 14.36 -21.21
N GLN A 275 17.57 13.63 -20.82
CA GLN A 275 18.57 13.12 -21.79
C GLN A 275 17.97 12.07 -22.74
N LEU A 276 17.08 11.21 -22.24
CA LEU A 276 16.39 10.22 -23.07
C LEU A 276 15.51 10.89 -24.13
N ASN A 277 14.74 11.90 -23.74
CA ASN A 277 13.89 12.66 -24.67
C ASN A 277 14.73 13.36 -25.76
N LYS A 278 15.90 13.93 -25.40
CA LYS A 278 16.81 14.55 -26.38
C LYS A 278 17.39 13.53 -27.37
N LEU A 279 17.71 12.33 -26.90
CA LEU A 279 18.19 11.25 -27.77
C LEU A 279 17.10 10.74 -28.72
N GLU A 280 15.88 10.55 -28.23
CA GLU A 280 14.74 10.16 -29.07
C GLU A 280 14.41 11.20 -30.13
N GLN A 281 14.46 12.49 -29.77
CA GLN A 281 14.24 13.59 -30.71
C GLN A 281 15.36 13.64 -31.76
N SER A 282 16.61 13.44 -31.36
CA SER A 282 17.76 13.37 -32.28
C SER A 282 17.67 12.18 -33.23
N ALA A 283 17.22 11.01 -32.74
CA ALA A 283 17.02 9.81 -33.55
C ALA A 283 15.86 9.96 -34.54
N ARG A 284 14.77 10.64 -34.17
CA ARG A 284 13.67 10.99 -35.09
C ARG A 284 14.15 11.92 -36.20
N ILE A 285 14.91 12.95 -35.87
CA ILE A 285 15.47 13.90 -36.85
C ILE A 285 16.47 13.20 -37.78
N ALA A 286 17.26 12.24 -37.28
CA ALA A 286 18.16 11.45 -38.12
C ALA A 286 17.39 10.54 -39.11
N ASN A 287 16.37 9.83 -38.63
CA ASN A 287 15.52 9.00 -39.50
C ASN A 287 14.75 9.79 -40.55
N GLU A 288 14.35 11.03 -40.25
CA GLU A 288 13.67 11.91 -41.23
C GLU A 288 14.63 12.45 -42.30
N ARG A 289 15.94 12.47 -42.04
CA ARG A 289 16.98 12.87 -43.00
C ARG A 289 17.39 11.74 -43.95
N ASP A 290 17.27 10.48 -43.52
CA ASP A 290 17.58 9.31 -44.36
C ASP A 290 16.42 8.92 -45.31
N ILE A 291 15.27 9.61 -45.23
CA ILE A 291 14.08 9.39 -46.07
C ILE A 291 13.93 10.48 -47.18
N LYS A 292 14.89 11.41 -47.30
CA LYS A 292 14.96 12.40 -48.39
C LYS A 292 16.21 12.22 -49.23
#